data_AF-A0A383UIC8-F1
#
_entry.id   AF-A0A383UIC8-F1
#
_cell.length_a   1.000
_cell.length_b   1.000
_cell.length_c   1.000
_cell.angle_alpha   90.00
_cell.angle_beta   90.00
_cell.angle_gamma   90.00
#
_symmetry.space_group_name_H-M   'P 1'
#
loop_
_entity.id
_entity.type
_entity.pdbx_description
1 polymer ?
#
loop_
_entity_poly.entity_id
_entity_poly.type
_entity_poly.pdbx_seq_one_letter_code
_entity_poly.pdbx_strand_id
1 'polypeptide(L)'
;MAVEGILQILALSNNLRSPVDAFIAFRAGPPSNESTANFLKRFEDAFHRMPTRERADKEVEGTIEYTLQTHAGMVWNTLVQQDEAYPLHSALSNAWIIAEKHQCWMAKLASRPVDRESLPVYQDPLWTERTPANTSTYQDKFNLDNPIASVNAATPETVCYKCGKLGH
;
A
#
# COMPACT_ATOMS: atom_id res chain seq x y z
N MET A 1 -20.72 46.96 20.76
CA MET A 1 -20.33 46.07 21.88
C MET A 1 -21.26 44.87 22.08
N ALA A 2 -22.56 44.92 21.76
CA ALA A 2 -23.44 43.74 21.90
C ALA A 2 -23.25 42.68 20.78
N VAL A 3 -22.91 43.11 19.56
CA VAL A 3 -22.75 42.21 18.39
C VAL A 3 -21.53 41.29 18.53
N GLU A 4 -20.41 41.79 19.05
CA GLU A 4 -19.22 40.96 19.33
C GLU A 4 -19.47 39.95 20.45
N GLY A 5 -20.27 40.33 21.46
CA GLY A 5 -20.73 39.41 22.50
C GLY A 5 -21.60 38.30 21.93
N ILE A 6 -22.52 38.61 21.01
CA ILE A 6 -23.36 37.61 20.33
C ILE A 6 -22.52 36.70 19.42
N LEU A 7 -21.48 37.22 18.75
CA LEU A 7 -20.56 36.41 17.95
C LEU A 7 -19.68 35.49 18.80
N GLN A 8 -19.20 35.96 19.97
CA GLN A 8 -18.51 35.09 20.94
C GLN A 8 -19.44 34.05 21.55
N ILE A 9 -20.69 34.42 21.84
CA ILE A 9 -21.71 33.49 22.35
C ILE A 9 -22.09 32.46 21.28
N LEU A 10 -22.13 32.83 19.99
CA LEU A 10 -22.34 31.89 18.89
C LEU A 10 -21.13 30.96 18.65
N ALA A 11 -19.90 31.47 18.83
CA ALA A 11 -18.70 30.65 18.84
C ALA A 11 -18.65 29.68 20.05
N LEU A 12 -19.30 30.06 21.15
CA LEU A 12 -19.49 29.26 22.37
C LEU A 12 -20.81 28.45 22.37
N SER A 13 -21.70 28.61 21.37
CA SER A 13 -23.00 27.94 21.34
C SER A 13 -22.94 26.67 20.48
N ASN A 14 -22.56 25.58 21.12
CA ASN A 14 -23.38 24.36 21.13
C ASN A 14 -23.82 23.74 19.79
N ASN A 15 -22.94 23.74 18.78
CA ASN A 15 -22.65 22.53 18.00
C ASN A 15 -21.26 21.96 18.38
N LEU A 16 -20.78 22.35 19.57
CA LEU A 16 -19.44 22.14 20.12
C LEU A 16 -19.21 20.67 20.49
N ARG A 17 -19.06 19.83 19.48
CA ARG A 17 -18.22 18.65 19.60
C ARG A 17 -16.86 19.18 20.05
N SER A 18 -16.30 18.71 21.18
CA SER A 18 -14.97 19.13 21.61
C SER A 18 -14.03 19.03 20.40
N PRO A 19 -13.10 19.97 20.18
CA PRO A 19 -12.08 19.81 19.13
C PRO A 19 -11.42 18.43 19.19
N VAL A 20 -11.25 17.87 20.38
CA VAL A 20 -10.84 16.47 20.61
C VAL A 20 -11.89 15.47 20.10
N ASP A 21 -13.17 15.63 20.42
CA ASP A 21 -14.25 14.75 19.91
C ASP A 21 -14.39 14.79 18.38
N ALA A 22 -14.14 15.96 17.78
CA ALA A 22 -14.15 16.14 16.33
C ALA A 22 -12.93 15.46 15.70
N PHE A 23 -11.78 15.52 16.39
CA PHE A 23 -10.58 14.79 16.00
C PHE A 23 -10.73 13.27 16.14
N ILE A 24 -11.38 12.80 17.21
CA ILE A 24 -11.70 11.38 17.42
C ILE A 24 -12.61 10.84 16.29
N ALA A 25 -13.41 11.67 15.63
CA ALA A 25 -14.24 11.24 14.51
C ALA A 25 -13.42 10.66 13.35
N PHE A 26 -12.13 11.00 13.20
CA PHE A 26 -11.25 10.42 12.19
C PHE A 26 -11.00 8.92 12.39
N ARG A 27 -11.27 8.35 13.57
CA ARG A 27 -11.25 6.90 13.80
C ARG A 27 -12.24 6.14 12.93
N ALA A 28 -13.30 6.80 12.43
CA ALA A 28 -14.23 6.20 11.48
C ALA A 28 -13.59 5.91 10.11
N GLY A 29 -12.45 6.53 9.81
CA GLY A 29 -11.70 6.32 8.58
C GLY A 29 -12.07 7.27 7.44
N PRO A 30 -11.43 7.09 6.27
CA PRO A 30 -11.70 7.90 5.10
C PRO A 30 -13.08 7.61 4.51
N PRO A 31 -13.77 8.63 3.95
CA PRO A 31 -14.95 8.41 3.11
C PRO A 31 -14.56 7.63 1.85
N SER A 32 -15.51 6.89 1.29
CA SER A 32 -15.28 5.91 0.22
C SER A 32 -14.71 6.48 -1.09
N ASN A 33 -14.79 7.80 -1.30
CA ASN A 33 -14.32 8.50 -2.49
C ASN A 33 -12.98 9.24 -2.29
N GLU A 34 -12.41 9.19 -1.10
CA GLU A 34 -11.18 9.92 -0.78
C GLU A 34 -9.95 9.00 -0.78
N SER A 35 -8.84 9.49 -1.34
CA SER A 35 -7.56 8.78 -1.25
C SER A 35 -6.96 8.89 0.16
N THR A 36 -6.20 7.88 0.57
CA THR A 36 -5.51 7.87 1.87
C THR A 36 -4.63 9.12 2.08
N ALA A 37 -4.00 9.65 1.01
CA ALA A 37 -3.19 10.86 1.10
C ALA A 37 -4.03 12.11 1.43
N ASN A 38 -5.18 12.28 0.78
CA ASN A 38 -6.09 13.40 1.05
C ASN A 38 -6.69 13.28 2.46
N PHE A 39 -7.04 12.06 2.88
CA PHE A 39 -7.53 11.80 4.23
C PHE A 39 -6.50 12.19 5.30
N LEU A 40 -5.25 11.74 5.15
CA LEU A 40 -4.17 12.06 6.09
C LEU A 40 -3.84 13.55 6.10
N LYS A 41 -3.92 14.23 4.96
CA LYS A 41 -3.78 15.68 4.89
C LYS A 41 -4.88 16.40 5.68
N ARG A 42 -6.15 16.00 5.50
CA ARG A 42 -7.25 16.56 6.32
C ARG A 42 -7.06 16.26 7.80
N PHE A 43 -6.50 15.11 8.13
CA PHE A 43 -6.24 14.70 9.50
C PHE A 43 -5.14 15.55 10.16
N GLU A 44 -4.04 15.81 9.45
CA GLU A 44 -3.00 16.76 9.88
C GLU A 44 -3.54 18.19 10.01
N ASP A 45 -4.27 18.67 8.99
CA ASP A 45 -4.90 19.99 9.03
C ASP A 45 -5.83 20.15 10.24
N ALA A 46 -6.59 19.10 10.58
CA ALA A 46 -7.44 19.08 11.77
C ALA A 46 -6.61 19.13 13.05
N PHE A 47 -5.53 18.36 13.14
CA PHE A 47 -4.61 18.40 14.28
C PHE A 47 -4.02 19.80 14.51
N HIS A 48 -3.63 20.49 13.42
CA HIS A 48 -3.09 21.85 13.47
C HIS A 48 -4.13 22.95 13.74
N ARG A 49 -5.42 22.67 13.57
CA ARG A 49 -6.50 23.60 13.94
C ARG A 49 -6.89 23.51 15.42
N MET A 50 -6.56 22.40 16.10
CA MET A 50 -6.85 22.27 17.52
C MET A 50 -5.99 23.23 18.37
N PRO A 51 -6.52 23.81 19.45
CA PRO A 51 -5.74 24.48 20.48
C PRO A 51 -4.57 23.64 21.01
N THR A 52 -3.40 24.26 21.24
CA THR A 52 -2.18 23.57 21.69
C THR A 52 -2.37 22.77 22.98
N ARG A 53 -3.25 23.24 23.88
CA ARG A 53 -3.57 22.55 25.13
C ARG A 53 -4.17 21.16 24.91
N GLU A 54 -5.07 21.03 23.94
CA GLU A 54 -5.81 19.81 23.66
C GLU A 54 -5.02 18.85 22.75
N ARG A 55 -4.03 19.35 21.99
CA ARG A 55 -3.13 18.50 21.19
C ARG A 55 -2.30 17.54 22.04
N ALA A 56 -2.06 17.89 23.31
CA ALA A 56 -1.30 17.08 24.25
C ALA A 56 -2.18 16.04 24.98
N ASP A 57 -3.48 15.99 24.70
CA ASP A 57 -4.36 14.98 25.30
C ASP A 57 -4.02 13.58 24.78
N LYS A 58 -3.94 12.61 25.70
CA LYS A 58 -3.65 11.21 25.36
C LYS A 58 -4.67 10.60 24.39
N GLU A 59 -5.90 11.10 24.39
CA GLU A 59 -6.93 10.66 23.44
C GLU A 59 -6.61 11.06 22.00
N VAL A 60 -5.97 12.23 21.81
CA VAL A 60 -5.50 12.70 20.51
C VAL A 60 -4.36 11.81 20.04
N GLU A 61 -3.37 11.54 20.89
CA GLU A 61 -2.26 10.62 20.58
C GLU A 61 -2.78 9.22 20.20
N GLY A 62 -3.64 8.63 21.03
CA GLY A 62 -4.23 7.32 20.73
C GLY A 62 -5.11 7.32 19.48
N THR A 63 -5.73 8.46 19.14
CA THR A 63 -6.45 8.61 17.87
C THR A 63 -5.52 8.62 16.68
N ILE A 64 -4.38 9.31 16.77
CA ILE A 64 -3.35 9.31 15.71
C ILE A 64 -2.86 7.89 15.48
N GLU A 65 -2.42 7.21 16.54
CA GLU A 65 -1.91 5.84 16.45
C GLU A 65 -2.95 4.90 15.85
N TYR A 66 -4.16 4.86 16.42
CA TYR A 66 -5.23 3.99 15.93
C TYR A 66 -5.57 4.25 14.46
N THR A 67 -5.67 5.53 14.07
CA THR A 67 -6.05 5.92 12.72
C THR A 67 -4.96 5.54 11.71
N LEU A 68 -3.68 5.75 12.05
CA LEU A 68 -2.57 5.36 11.19
C LEU A 68 -2.48 3.84 11.04
N GLN A 69 -2.62 3.09 12.14
CA GLN A 69 -2.58 1.62 12.10
C GLN A 69 -3.75 1.02 11.32
N THR A 70 -4.97 1.53 11.52
CA THR A 70 -6.19 0.94 10.96
C THR A 70 -6.44 1.39 9.53
N HIS A 71 -6.30 2.69 9.24
CA HIS A 71 -6.72 3.29 7.97
C HIS A 71 -5.56 3.59 7.02
N ALA A 72 -4.32 3.56 7.52
CA ALA A 72 -3.12 3.84 6.73
C ALA A 72 -2.01 2.81 6.99
N GLY A 73 -2.36 1.51 7.11
CA GLY A 73 -1.42 0.46 7.51
C GLY A 73 -0.12 0.38 6.70
N MET A 74 -0.16 0.64 5.38
CA MET A 74 1.07 0.71 4.56
C MET A 74 1.98 1.88 4.97
N VAL A 75 1.39 3.03 5.28
CA VAL A 75 2.11 4.23 5.74
C VAL A 75 2.67 3.99 7.13
N TRP A 76 1.88 3.41 8.03
CA TRP A 76 2.33 3.02 9.37
C TRP A 76 3.53 2.06 9.32
N ASN A 77 3.47 1.02 8.50
CA ASN A 77 4.60 0.10 8.31
C ASN A 77 5.85 0.81 7.80
N THR A 78 5.69 1.77 6.89
CA THR A 78 6.82 2.58 6.38
C THR A 78 7.42 3.44 7.47
N LEU A 79 6.59 4.10 8.29
CA LEU A 79 7.03 4.89 9.44
C LEU A 79 7.79 4.03 10.46
N VAL A 80 7.29 2.83 10.76
CA VAL A 80 7.95 1.88 11.67
C VAL A 80 9.31 1.42 11.11
N GLN A 81 9.38 1.14 9.81
CA GLN A 81 10.64 0.74 9.15
C GLN A 81 11.69 1.86 9.14
N GLN A 82 11.23 3.12 9.11
CA GLN A 82 12.09 4.30 9.09
C GLN A 82 12.44 4.81 10.50
N ASP A 83 11.95 4.17 11.56
CA ASP A 83 12.06 4.63 12.95
C ASP A 83 11.43 6.03 13.17
N GLU A 84 10.42 6.37 12.35
CA GLU A 84 9.68 7.64 12.39
C GLU A 84 8.26 7.49 12.96
N ALA A 85 7.93 6.32 13.51
CA ALA A 85 6.64 6.06 14.13
C ALA A 85 6.42 6.89 15.41
N TYR A 86 7.51 7.35 16.05
CA TYR A 86 7.48 8.17 17.24
C TYR A 86 8.40 9.39 17.11
N PRO A 87 8.01 10.55 17.66
CA PRO A 87 6.75 10.83 18.35
C PRO A 87 5.54 10.94 17.40
N LEU A 88 4.34 10.59 17.89
CA LEU A 88 3.13 10.43 17.05
C LEU A 88 2.73 11.69 16.27
N HIS A 89 2.98 12.89 16.81
CA HIS A 89 2.74 14.14 16.09
C HIS A 89 3.64 14.29 14.86
N SER A 90 4.91 13.88 14.95
CA SER A 90 5.84 13.87 13.83
C SER A 90 5.48 12.78 12.83
N ALA A 91 5.07 11.61 13.34
CA ALA A 91 4.59 10.52 12.52
C ALA A 91 3.38 10.94 11.67
N LEU A 92 2.44 11.71 12.23
CA LEU A 92 1.31 12.27 11.49
C LEU A 92 1.74 13.22 10.38
N SER A 93 2.68 14.13 10.65
CA SER A 93 3.20 15.05 9.64
C SER A 93 3.98 14.35 8.53
N ASN A 94 4.67 13.24 8.84
CA ASN A 94 5.34 12.45 7.81
C ASN A 94 4.37 11.52 7.06
N ALA A 95 3.30 11.08 7.72
CA ALA A 95 2.36 10.10 7.18
C ALA A 95 1.73 10.56 5.85
N TRP A 96 1.28 11.81 5.75
CA TRP A 96 0.66 12.30 4.52
C TRP A 96 1.67 12.41 3.37
N ILE A 97 2.92 12.81 3.67
CA ILE A 97 4.01 12.90 2.68
C ILE A 97 4.34 11.50 2.13
N ILE A 98 4.42 10.50 3.01
CA ILE A 98 4.66 9.11 2.62
C ILE A 98 3.49 8.59 1.78
N ALA A 99 2.25 8.87 2.18
CA ALA A 99 1.06 8.48 1.43
C ALA A 99 1.02 9.10 0.03
N GLU A 100 1.37 10.39 -0.10
CA GLU A 100 1.44 11.08 -1.39
C GLU A 100 2.53 10.50 -2.29
N LYS A 101 3.73 10.24 -1.74
CA LYS A 101 4.81 9.55 -2.48
C LYS A 101 4.37 8.18 -2.96
N HIS A 102 3.69 7.42 -2.12
CA HIS A 102 3.16 6.10 -2.48
C HIS A 102 2.13 6.19 -3.60
N GLN A 103 1.17 7.12 -3.51
CA GLN A 103 0.17 7.36 -4.55
C GLN A 103 0.81 7.78 -5.88
N CYS A 104 1.83 8.65 -5.84
CA CYS A 104 2.58 9.06 -7.02
C CYS A 104 3.35 7.90 -7.66
N TRP A 105 3.96 7.04 -6.85
CA TRP A 105 4.68 5.86 -7.33
C TRP A 105 3.72 4.86 -8.00
N MET A 106 2.56 4.60 -7.39
CA MET A 106 1.50 3.77 -7.98
C MET A 106 1.01 4.34 -9.31
N ALA A 107 0.77 5.64 -9.40
CA ALA A 107 0.34 6.30 -10.65
C ALA A 107 1.39 6.15 -11.76
N LYS A 108 2.68 6.28 -11.43
CA LYS A 108 3.78 6.07 -12.38
C LYS A 108 3.83 4.63 -12.87
N LEU A 109 3.67 3.64 -11.99
CA LEU A 109 3.59 2.23 -12.40
C LEU A 109 2.41 1.96 -13.32
N ALA A 110 1.24 2.52 -13.02
CA ALA A 110 0.05 2.38 -13.85
C ALA A 110 0.18 3.05 -15.23
N SER A 111 0.96 4.13 -15.32
CA SER A 111 1.22 4.83 -16.59
C SER A 111 2.24 4.14 -17.50
N ARG A 112 2.92 3.08 -17.01
CA ARG A 112 3.89 2.35 -17.85
C ARG A 112 3.13 1.71 -19.00
N PRO A 113 3.59 1.88 -20.26
CA PRO A 113 2.99 1.18 -21.37
C PRO A 113 3.06 -0.31 -21.08
N VAL A 114 1.91 -0.97 -21.18
CA VAL A 114 1.86 -2.41 -21.15
C VAL A 114 2.50 -2.84 -22.48
N ASP A 115 3.79 -3.13 -22.47
CA ASP A 115 4.49 -3.83 -23.56
C ASP A 115 3.95 -5.28 -23.60
N ARG A 116 2.68 -5.41 -23.98
CA ARG A 116 2.09 -6.64 -24.51
C ARG A 116 2.33 -6.64 -26.01
N GLU A 117 3.59 -6.53 -26.41
CA GLU A 117 3.95 -7.24 -27.63
C GLU A 117 3.86 -8.72 -27.27
N SER A 118 2.80 -9.38 -27.72
CA SER A 118 2.78 -10.83 -27.72
C SER A 118 4.04 -11.27 -28.44
N LEU A 119 5.00 -11.86 -27.71
CA LEU A 119 6.16 -12.47 -28.32
C LEU A 119 5.63 -13.37 -29.44
N PRO A 120 6.12 -13.23 -30.69
CA PRO A 120 5.73 -14.15 -31.74
C PRO A 120 5.99 -15.56 -31.22
N VAL A 121 4.96 -16.40 -31.28
CA VAL A 121 5.07 -17.82 -30.93
C VAL A 121 6.24 -18.35 -31.74
N TYR A 122 7.32 -18.73 -31.06
CA TYR A 122 8.47 -19.34 -31.69
C TYR A 122 7.99 -20.63 -32.37
N GLN A 123 7.91 -20.61 -33.69
CA GLN A 123 7.72 -21.81 -34.48
C GLN A 123 9.09 -22.43 -34.70
N ASP A 124 9.31 -23.59 -34.07
CA ASP A 124 10.49 -24.40 -34.31
C ASP A 124 10.51 -24.85 -35.79
N PRO A 125 11.53 -24.47 -36.58
CA PRO A 125 11.63 -24.86 -38.00
C PRO A 125 11.77 -26.37 -38.22
N LEU A 126 12.02 -27.16 -37.18
CA LEU A 126 12.14 -28.63 -37.27
C LEU A 126 10.79 -29.36 -37.19
N TRP A 127 9.69 -28.63 -36.94
CA TRP A 127 8.34 -29.20 -36.96
C TRP A 127 7.67 -28.95 -38.32
N THR A 128 8.18 -29.63 -39.33
CA THR A 128 7.48 -29.80 -40.60
C THR A 128 6.31 -30.77 -40.40
N GLU A 129 5.09 -30.26 -40.60
CA GLU A 129 3.87 -30.99 -40.92
C GLU A 129 3.41 -32.13 -39.98
N ARG A 130 2.37 -31.84 -39.20
CA ARG A 130 1.22 -32.74 -39.17
C ARG A 130 -0.08 -31.95 -39.30
N THR A 131 -0.73 -32.19 -40.43
CA THR A 131 -2.03 -31.73 -40.96
C THR A 131 -3.12 -31.50 -39.89
N PRO A 132 -4.04 -30.53 -40.08
CA PRO A 132 -5.04 -30.17 -39.08
C PRO A 132 -6.10 -31.27 -38.93
N ALA A 133 -6.32 -31.70 -37.69
CA ALA A 133 -7.48 -32.52 -37.34
C ALA A 133 -8.10 -32.00 -36.04
N ASN A 134 -9.24 -31.33 -36.23
CA ASN A 134 -10.42 -31.36 -35.39
C ASN A 134 -10.30 -30.87 -33.93
N THR A 135 -10.90 -29.71 -33.71
CA THR A 135 -11.84 -29.40 -32.62
C THR A 135 -11.90 -30.41 -31.47
N SER A 136 -11.32 -30.04 -30.33
CA SER A 136 -11.76 -30.54 -29.04
C SER A 136 -11.47 -29.48 -27.97
N THR A 137 -12.51 -28.73 -27.63
CA THR A 137 -12.61 -27.92 -26.43
C THR A 137 -12.39 -28.82 -25.21
N TYR A 138 -11.22 -28.72 -24.59
CA TYR A 138 -11.04 -29.08 -23.19
C TYR A 138 -10.78 -27.80 -22.40
N GLN A 139 -11.84 -27.31 -21.74
CA GLN A 139 -11.70 -26.47 -20.57
C GLN A 139 -10.95 -27.28 -19.52
N ASP A 140 -9.70 -26.91 -19.23
CA ASP A 140 -9.06 -27.38 -18.01
C ASP A 140 -9.17 -26.29 -16.95
N LYS A 141 -10.01 -26.57 -15.96
CA LYS A 141 -10.17 -25.79 -14.74
C LYS A 141 -8.85 -25.91 -13.97
N PHE A 142 -8.10 -24.82 -13.86
CA PHE A 142 -7.04 -24.71 -12.85
C PHE A 142 -7.66 -24.90 -11.45
N ASN A 143 -7.56 -26.12 -10.94
CA ASN A 143 -7.96 -26.49 -9.59
C ASN A 143 -6.71 -26.34 -8.72
N LEU A 144 -6.65 -25.24 -7.97
CA LEU A 144 -5.50 -24.82 -7.18
C LEU A 144 -5.56 -25.43 -5.77
N ASP A 145 -5.41 -26.75 -5.64
CA ASP A 145 -5.38 -27.40 -4.32
C ASP A 145 -4.49 -28.67 -4.31
N ASN A 146 -3.17 -28.47 -4.30
CA ASN A 146 -2.20 -29.22 -3.47
C ASN A 146 -0.75 -28.88 -3.89
N PRO A 147 0.08 -28.31 -2.99
CA PRO A 147 1.53 -28.34 -3.15
C PRO A 147 2.06 -29.69 -2.64
N ILE A 148 3.15 -30.20 -3.22
CA ILE A 148 3.83 -31.47 -2.89
C ILE A 148 3.37 -32.65 -3.77
N ALA A 149 3.80 -32.65 -5.04
CA ALA A 149 4.06 -33.87 -5.81
C ALA A 149 4.80 -33.55 -7.13
N SER A 150 6.12 -33.39 -7.09
CA SER A 150 7.04 -33.78 -8.18
C SER A 150 8.47 -33.43 -7.79
N VAL A 151 8.97 -34.07 -6.73
CA VAL A 151 10.42 -34.31 -6.58
C VAL A 151 10.62 -35.75 -7.04
N ASN A 152 10.93 -35.93 -8.32
CA ASN A 152 11.46 -37.17 -8.86
C ASN A 152 12.68 -36.79 -9.71
N ALA A 153 13.88 -36.94 -9.16
CA ALA A 153 14.68 -38.16 -9.27
C ALA A 153 15.32 -38.31 -10.66
N ALA A 154 16.55 -37.80 -10.80
CA ALA A 154 17.52 -38.26 -11.78
C ALA A 154 18.93 -38.19 -11.17
N THR A 155 19.54 -39.37 -11.03
CA THR A 155 20.89 -39.70 -10.51
C THR A 155 22.03 -39.29 -11.47
N PRO A 156 23.31 -39.31 -11.02
CA PRO A 156 24.38 -38.48 -11.57
C PRO A 156 25.13 -39.15 -12.74
N GLU A 157 25.36 -38.38 -13.81
CA GLU A 157 26.43 -38.69 -14.78
C GLU A 157 27.41 -37.51 -14.82
N THR A 158 28.56 -37.73 -14.19
CA THR A 158 29.73 -36.87 -14.27
C THR A 158 30.37 -37.00 -15.64
N VAL A 159 30.44 -35.92 -16.42
CA VAL A 159 31.34 -35.82 -17.57
C VAL A 159 32.30 -34.65 -17.36
N CYS A 160 33.53 -35.02 -17.00
CA CYS A 160 34.68 -34.13 -16.80
C CYS A 160 35.25 -33.68 -18.15
N TYR A 161 35.29 -32.37 -18.41
CA TYR A 161 36.06 -31.80 -19.51
C TYR A 161 37.04 -30.75 -18.99
N LYS A 162 38.28 -31.17 -18.70
CA LYS A 162 39.51 -30.59 -19.24
C LYS A 162 40.76 -31.27 -18.65
N CYS A 163 41.39 -32.08 -19.48
CA CYS A 163 42.76 -32.55 -19.35
C CYS A 163 43.72 -31.38 -19.66
N GLY A 164 44.79 -31.24 -18.87
CA GLY A 164 45.79 -30.18 -19.03
C GLY A 164 47.13 -30.47 -18.35
N LYS A 165 47.87 -31.40 -18.97
CA LYS A 165 49.34 -31.64 -18.93
C LYS A 165 49.99 -32.44 -17.78
N LEU A 166 50.50 -33.59 -18.20
CA LEU A 166 51.55 -34.46 -17.65
C LEU A 166 52.93 -33.82 -17.75
N GLY A 167 53.85 -34.20 -16.85
CA GLY A 167 55.29 -34.13 -17.08
C GLY A 167 56.14 -34.19 -15.80
N HIS A 168 56.52 -35.43 -15.42
CA HIS A 168 57.62 -35.90 -14.56
C HIS A 168 58.24 -34.99 -13.50
#